data_AF-A0A2N5ZAG5-F1
#
_entry.id   AF-A0A2N5ZAG5-F1
#
_cell.length_a   1.000
_cell.length_b   1.000
_cell.length_c   1.000
_cell.angle_alpha   90.00
_cell.angle_beta   90.00
_cell.angle_gamma   90.00
#
_symmetry.space_group_name_H-M   'P 1'
#
loop_
_entity.id
_entity.type
_entity.pdbx_description
1 polymer ?
#
loop_
_entity_poly.entity_id
_entity_poly.type
_entity_poly.pdbx_seq_one_letter_code
_entity_poly.pdbx_strand_id
1 'polypeptide(L)'
;MGINHFVMIDFYAGMLTSFMPGGGFTIILVGILLLAASISILTRKFVQISSYLLAGLLFLFIVTIHIPHLIDPGELDIQLVVFSMVKDVALMGGSLMIAGACESKKKLEE
;
A
#
# COMPACT_ATOMS: atom_id res chain seq x y z
N MET A 1 -2.14 -0.25 -8.50
CA MET A 1 -1.06 0.38 -7.71
C MET A 1 0.31 -0.23 -7.98
N GLY A 2 0.48 -1.55 -7.89
CA GLY A 2 1.79 -2.19 -8.11
C GLY A 2 2.44 -1.87 -9.46
N ILE A 3 1.68 -1.94 -10.56
CA ILE A 3 2.19 -1.62 -11.91
C ILE A 3 2.61 -0.14 -12.03
N ASN A 4 1.88 0.78 -11.39
CA ASN A 4 2.20 2.21 -11.44
C ASN A 4 3.59 2.51 -10.85
N HIS A 5 4.08 1.70 -9.90
CA HIS A 5 5.43 1.85 -9.35
C HIS A 5 6.54 1.57 -10.38
N PHE A 6 6.24 0.88 -11.48
CA PHE A 6 7.19 0.66 -12.58
C PHE A 6 7.02 1.69 -13.70
N VAL A 7 5.77 2.07 -13.99
CA VAL A 7 5.43 2.99 -15.10
C VAL A 7 5.68 4.45 -14.73
N MET A 8 5.52 4.81 -13.45
CA MET A 8 5.57 6.19 -12.97
C MET A 8 6.69 6.40 -11.93
N ILE A 9 7.85 5.76 -12.14
CA ILE A 9 8.99 5.83 -11.20
C ILE A 9 9.37 7.26 -10.86
N ASP A 10 9.49 8.14 -11.85
CA ASP A 10 9.93 9.52 -11.64
C ASP A 10 8.93 10.33 -10.80
N PHE A 11 7.63 10.09 -11.01
CA PHE A 11 6.58 10.70 -10.20
C PHE A 11 6.65 10.25 -8.74
N TYR A 12 6.82 8.95 -8.50
CA TYR A 12 6.94 8.43 -7.14
C TYR A 12 8.27 8.83 -6.48
N ALA A 13 9.35 8.96 -7.25
CA ALA A 13 10.64 9.43 -6.74
C ALA A 13 10.57 10.89 -6.27
N GLY A 14 9.79 11.73 -6.96
CA GLY A 14 9.52 13.10 -6.53
C GLY A 14 8.66 13.21 -5.26
N MET A 15 7.88 12.18 -4.92
CA MET A 15 7.06 12.11 -3.70
C MET A 15 7.72 11.35 -2.54
N LEU A 16 8.94 10.84 -2.71
CA LEU A 16 9.62 10.17 -1.59
C LEU A 16 10.06 11.20 -0.56
N THR A 17 9.70 10.97 0.69
CA THR A 17 10.22 11.76 1.80
C THR A 17 11.70 11.42 2.03
N SER A 18 12.50 12.40 2.46
CA SER A 18 13.94 12.25 2.68
C SER A 18 14.32 11.14 3.68
N PHE A 19 13.35 10.60 4.41
CA PHE A 19 13.50 9.51 5.37
C PHE A 19 13.66 8.11 4.74
N MET A 20 13.37 7.93 3.45
CA MET A 20 13.53 6.63 2.77
C MET A 20 14.80 6.59 1.90
N PRO A 21 15.94 6.07 2.42
CA PRO A 21 17.14 5.86 1.61
C PRO A 21 16.88 4.73 0.60
N GLY A 22 17.13 5.00 -0.69
CA GLY A 22 17.00 3.99 -1.75
C GLY A 22 16.31 4.45 -3.02
N GLY A 23 15.64 5.62 -3.01
CA GLY A 23 15.07 6.23 -4.22
C GLY A 23 14.25 5.24 -5.05
N GLY A 24 14.61 5.09 -6.33
CA GLY A 24 13.95 4.17 -7.28
C GLY A 24 13.94 2.69 -6.87
N PHE A 25 14.95 2.21 -6.15
CA PHE A 25 15.00 0.80 -5.71
C PHE A 25 13.82 0.47 -4.80
N THR A 26 13.50 1.36 -3.86
CA THR A 26 12.42 1.13 -2.92
C THR A 26 11.05 1.19 -3.61
N ILE A 27 10.89 2.05 -4.61
CA ILE A 27 9.67 2.14 -5.42
C ILE A 27 9.41 0.81 -6.15
N ILE A 28 10.45 0.26 -6.79
CA ILE A 28 10.36 -1.04 -7.47
C ILE A 28 10.06 -2.16 -6.47
N LEU A 29 10.76 -2.19 -5.33
CA LEU A 29 10.54 -3.19 -4.28
C LEU A 29 9.09 -3.17 -3.77
N VAL A 30 8.55 -1.99 -3.50
CA VAL A 30 7.15 -1.81 -3.11
C VAL A 30 6.21 -2.31 -4.20
N GLY A 31 6.48 -1.98 -5.47
CA GLY A 31 5.71 -2.47 -6.61
C GLY A 31 5.66 -4.00 -6.66
N ILE A 32 6.79 -4.67 -6.42
CA ILE A 32 6.90 -6.13 -6.35
C ILE A 32 6.07 -6.68 -5.18
N LEU A 33 6.19 -6.09 -3.98
CA LEU A 33 5.43 -6.54 -2.80
C LEU A 33 3.91 -6.44 -3.01
N LEU A 34 3.44 -5.34 -3.59
CA LEU A 34 2.02 -5.14 -3.88
C LEU A 34 1.47 -6.15 -4.90
N LEU A 35 2.26 -6.48 -5.93
CA LEU A 35 1.91 -7.51 -6.91
C LEU A 35 1.92 -8.90 -6.27
N ALA A 36 2.96 -9.22 -5.50
CA ALA A 36 3.07 -10.51 -4.82
C ALA A 36 1.90 -10.75 -3.85
N ALA A 37 1.53 -9.74 -3.05
CA ALA A 37 0.38 -9.80 -2.16
C ALA A 37 -0.93 -10.04 -2.95
N SER A 38 -1.13 -9.31 -4.04
CA SER A 38 -2.29 -9.46 -4.91
C SER A 38 -2.39 -10.85 -5.53
N ILE A 39 -1.28 -11.40 -6.04
CA ILE A 39 -1.21 -12.76 -6.61
C ILE A 39 -1.47 -13.81 -5.53
N SER A 40 -0.95 -13.62 -4.31
CA SER A 40 -1.18 -14.55 -3.19
C SER A 40 -2.67 -14.60 -2.79
N ILE A 41 -3.31 -13.43 -2.70
CA ILE A 41 -4.75 -13.33 -2.43
C ILE A 41 -5.56 -14.00 -3.55
N LEU A 42 -5.20 -13.77 -4.82
CA LEU A 42 -5.90 -14.32 -5.98
C LEU A 42 -5.76 -15.85 -6.10
N THR A 43 -4.56 -16.37 -5.81
CA THR A 43 -4.28 -17.82 -5.78
C THR A 43 -4.80 -18.51 -4.52
N ARG A 44 -5.46 -17.77 -3.62
CA ARG A 44 -6.01 -18.26 -2.34
C ARG A 44 -4.97 -18.91 -1.44
N LYS A 45 -3.69 -18.58 -1.62
CA LYS A 45 -2.58 -19.13 -0.84
C LYS A 45 -2.12 -18.09 0.17
N PHE A 46 -2.00 -18.48 1.44
CA PHE A 46 -1.58 -17.58 2.53
C PHE A 46 -2.39 -16.26 2.64
N VAL A 47 -3.66 -16.28 2.22
CA VAL A 47 -4.52 -15.07 2.09
C VAL A 47 -4.51 -14.21 3.34
N GLN A 48 -4.64 -14.83 4.52
CA GLN A 48 -4.68 -14.09 5.78
C GLN A 48 -3.38 -13.30 6.03
N ILE A 49 -2.24 -13.96 5.88
CA ILE A 49 -0.92 -13.34 6.11
C ILE A 49 -0.63 -12.27 5.06
N SER A 50 -0.90 -12.55 3.78
CA SER A 50 -0.73 -11.60 2.69
C SER A 50 -1.60 -10.36 2.87
N SER A 51 -2.82 -10.52 3.38
CA SER A 51 -3.71 -9.40 3.68
C SER A 51 -3.20 -8.55 4.85
N TYR A 52 -2.70 -9.13 5.94
CA TYR A 52 -2.10 -8.32 7.00
C TYR A 52 -0.85 -7.56 6.54
N LEU A 53 0.01 -8.21 5.75
CA LEU A 53 1.19 -7.56 5.16
C LEU A 53 0.79 -6.41 4.23
N LEU A 54 -0.22 -6.61 3.38
CA LEU A 54 -0.71 -5.59 2.47
C LEU A 54 -1.30 -4.40 3.23
N ALA A 55 -2.12 -4.67 4.25
CA ALA A 55 -2.68 -3.62 5.11
C ALA A 55 -1.58 -2.84 5.85
N GLY A 56 -0.59 -3.54 6.42
CA GLY A 56 0.54 -2.90 7.11
C GLY A 56 1.40 -2.03 6.18
N LEU A 57 1.64 -2.49 4.96
CA LEU A 57 2.38 -1.72 3.96
C LEU A 57 1.63 -0.44 3.56
N LEU A 58 0.32 -0.55 3.31
CA LEU A 58 -0.52 0.61 2.96
C LEU A 58 -0.62 1.60 4.13
N PHE A 59 -0.74 1.10 5.36
CA PHE A 59 -0.72 1.93 6.56
C PHE A 59 0.58 2.74 6.66
N LEU A 60 1.72 2.10 6.37
CA LEU A 60 3.01 2.77 6.35
C LEU A 60 2.99 3.95 5.37
N PHE A 61 2.50 3.77 4.13
CA PHE A 61 2.44 4.85 3.14
C PHE A 61 1.51 5.99 3.54
N ILE A 62 0.39 5.67 4.17
CA ILE A 62 -0.51 6.69 4.69
C ILE A 62 0.22 7.57 5.71
N VAL A 63 0.94 6.96 6.65
CA VAL A 63 1.61 7.69 7.73
C VAL A 63 2.88 8.40 7.27
N THR A 64 3.69 7.78 6.41
CA THR A 64 5.03 8.30 6.06
C THR A 64 5.07 9.12 4.78
N ILE A 65 4.07 8.98 3.89
CA ILE A 65 4.02 9.69 2.61
C ILE A 65 2.80 10.62 2.60
N HIS A 66 1.58 10.10 2.76
CA HIS A 66 0.37 10.91 2.56
C HIS A 66 0.17 11.96 3.65
N ILE A 67 0.34 11.63 4.93
CA ILE A 67 0.19 12.60 6.03
C ILE A 67 1.17 13.78 5.88
N PRO A 68 2.48 13.56 5.67
CA PRO A 68 3.41 14.66 5.43
C PRO A 68 3.02 15.55 4.24
N HIS A 69 2.62 14.96 3.11
CA HIS A 69 2.18 15.73 1.93
C HIS A 69 0.85 16.45 2.13
N LEU A 70 0.02 16.07 3.11
CA LEU A 70 -1.17 16.84 3.45
C LEU A 70 -0.86 18.06 4.32
N ILE A 71 0.17 17.97 5.16
CA ILE A 71 0.59 19.05 6.06
C ILE A 71 1.42 20.07 5.30
N ASP A 72 2.36 19.59 4.47
CA ASP A 72 3.23 20.41 3.63
C ASP A 72 3.21 19.85 2.19
N PRO A 73 2.24 20.29 1.36
CA PRO A 73 2.08 19.78 0.00
C PRO A 73 3.15 20.28 -0.97
N GLY A 74 3.91 21.33 -0.63
CA GLY A 74 4.83 21.99 -1.55
C GLY A 74 4.12 22.40 -2.86
N GLU A 75 4.61 21.88 -3.99
CA GLU A 75 4.06 22.11 -5.34
C GLU A 75 3.03 21.05 -5.77
N LEU A 76 2.69 20.08 -4.91
CA LEU A 76 1.76 19.01 -5.25
C LEU A 76 0.29 19.47 -5.20
N ASP A 77 -0.51 18.95 -6.12
CA ASP A 77 -1.96 19.13 -6.10
C ASP A 77 -2.58 18.38 -4.91
N ILE A 78 -3.11 19.14 -3.94
CA ILE A 78 -3.75 18.62 -2.74
C ILE A 78 -4.90 17.66 -3.07
N GLN A 79 -5.65 17.89 -4.16
CA GLN A 79 -6.74 16.98 -4.56
C GLN A 79 -6.19 15.60 -4.93
N LEU A 80 -5.05 15.56 -5.63
CA LEU A 80 -4.37 14.32 -6.00
C LEU A 80 -3.83 13.58 -4.77
N VAL A 81 -3.28 14.32 -3.81
CA VAL A 81 -2.77 13.76 -2.54
C VAL A 81 -3.93 13.14 -1.74
N VAL A 82 -5.01 13.88 -1.52
CA VAL A 82 -6.19 13.39 -0.79
C VAL A 82 -6.80 12.19 -1.50
N PHE A 83 -6.99 12.25 -2.82
CA PHE A 83 -7.53 11.13 -3.58
C PHE A 83 -6.66 9.87 -3.46
N SER A 84 -5.34 10.03 -3.57
CA SER A 84 -4.40 8.92 -3.42
C SER A 84 -4.42 8.33 -2.01
N MET A 85 -4.53 9.17 -0.98
CA MET A 85 -4.64 8.73 0.40
C MET A 85 -5.94 7.96 0.67
N VAL A 86 -7.09 8.51 0.27
CA VAL A 86 -8.41 7.85 0.45
C VAL A 86 -8.43 6.48 -0.22
N LYS A 87 -7.87 6.40 -1.42
CA LYS A 87 -7.71 5.16 -2.17
C LYS A 87 -6.84 4.14 -1.43
N ASP A 88 -5.73 4.55 -0.83
CA ASP A 88 -4.86 3.65 -0.05
C ASP A 88 -5.53 3.21 1.26
N VAL A 89 -6.31 4.08 1.91
CA VAL A 89 -7.14 3.74 3.07
C VAL A 89 -8.22 2.72 2.70
N ALA A 90 -8.90 2.91 1.57
CA ALA A 90 -9.92 1.98 1.08
C ALA A 90 -9.34 0.58 0.80
N LEU A 91 -8.16 0.52 0.18
CA LEU A 91 -7.45 -0.75 -0.08
C LEU A 91 -7.00 -1.41 1.22
N MET A 92 -6.49 -0.64 2.19
CA MET A 92 -6.12 -1.15 3.51
C MET A 92 -7.34 -1.75 4.23
N GLY A 93 -8.48 -1.05 4.23
CA GLY A 93 -9.72 -1.53 4.83
C GLY A 93 -10.22 -2.82 4.17
N GLY A 94 -10.23 -2.88 2.84
CA GLY A 94 -10.59 -4.10 2.10
C GLY A 94 -9.66 -5.28 2.43
N SER A 95 -8.36 -5.02 2.57
CA SER A 95 -7.39 -6.05 2.95
C SER A 95 -7.61 -6.57 4.37
N LEU A 96 -7.84 -5.68 5.35
CA LEU A 96 -8.17 -6.08 6.73
C LEU A 96 -9.49 -6.86 6.82
N MET A 97 -10.49 -6.49 6.01
CA MET A 97 -11.75 -7.23 5.94
C MET A 97 -11.54 -8.69 5.49
N ILE A 98 -10.70 -8.89 4.47
CA ILE A 98 -10.33 -10.25 4.00
C ILE A 98 -9.57 -11.01 5.08
N ALA A 99 -8.63 -10.36 5.77
CA ALA A 99 -7.88 -10.99 6.86
C ALA A 99 -8.81 -11.46 8.01
N GLY A 100 -9.74 -10.60 8.43
CA GLY A 100 -10.73 -10.93 9.46
C GLY A 100 -11.71 -12.03 9.04
N ALA A 101 -12.11 -12.07 7.76
CA ALA A 101 -12.95 -13.14 7.23
C ALA A 101 -12.24 -14.50 7.27
N CYS A 102 -10.95 -14.55 6.94
CA CYS A 102 -10.14 -15.76 7.06
C CYS A 102 -9.97 -16.21 8.52
N GLU A 103 -9.78 -15.28 9.45
CA GLU A 103 -9.66 -15.59 10.88
C GLU A 103 -10.96 -16.19 11.44
N SER A 104 -12.10 -15.60 11.09
CA SER A 104 -13.42 -16.10 11.51
C SER A 104 -13.69 -17.52 10.99
N LYS A 105 -13.38 -17.78 9.72
CA LYS A 105 -13.48 -19.12 9.13
C LYS A 105 -12.63 -20.14 9.89
N LYS A 106 -11.39 -19.79 10.25
CA LYS A 106 -10.51 -20.69 11.01
C LYS A 106 -11.08 -21.05 12.39
N LYS A 107 -11.67 -20.10 13.11
CA LYS A 107 -12.30 -20.34 14.43
C LYS A 107 -13.56 -21.22 14.37
N LEU A 108 -14.22 -21.30 13.22
CA LEU A 108 -15.38 -22.17 13.01
C LEU A 108 -14.98 -23.62 12.66
N GLU A 109 -13.75 -23.84 12.22
CA GLU A 109 -13.20 -25.14 11.82
C GLU A 109 -12.38 -25.80 12.95
N GLU A 110 -12.14 -25.09 14.06
CA GLU A 110 -11.48 -25.56 15.31
C GLU A 110 -12.53 -25.95 16.37
#